data_AF-A0AAE0EHS4-F1
#
_entry.id   AF-A0AAE0EHS4-F1
#
_cell.length_a   1.000
_cell.length_b   1.000
_cell.length_c   1.000
_cell.angle_alpha   90.00
_cell.angle_beta   90.00
_cell.angle_gamma   90.00
#
_symmetry.space_group_name_H-M   'P 1'
#
loop_
_entity.id
_entity.type
_entity.pdbx_description
1 polymer ?
#
loop_
_entity_poly.entity_id
_entity_poly.type
_entity_poly.pdbx_seq_one_letter_code
_entity_poly.pdbx_strand_id
1 'polypeptide(L)'
;MVDSVPVKASFPIIFALSLCKEGCIADFGQWHDKKWVWDMSLRRQPFDWEMNQWNCFLKCTECVVIRRSINDTMDWCFTLNGIFSVSSFRCAIEDFQIFKAMFSKHPWKRICPAKVEVFLWQLLSGKFLLGDVLQKFGLGMDLNCKLCKNDNVTINYVFLLCPWTWKL
;
A
#
# COMPACT_ATOMS: atom_id res chain seq x y z
N MET A 1 -12.00 10.13 3.32
CA MET A 1 -12.19 9.28 2.13
C MET A 1 -12.98 10.07 1.12
N VAL A 2 -12.75 9.87 -0.18
CA VAL A 2 -13.63 10.40 -1.24
C VAL A 2 -14.31 9.19 -1.86
N ASP A 3 -15.64 9.15 -1.84
CA ASP A 3 -16.44 8.03 -2.35
C ASP A 3 -16.07 6.65 -1.76
N SER A 4 -15.79 6.61 -0.44
CA SER A 4 -15.34 5.40 0.28
C SER A 4 -13.98 4.85 -0.13
N VAL A 5 -13.22 5.57 -0.96
CA VAL A 5 -11.84 5.24 -1.34
C VAL A 5 -10.86 6.16 -0.59
N PRO A 6 -9.70 5.64 -0.12
CA PRO A 6 -8.67 6.49 0.49
C PRO A 6 -8.15 7.54 -0.49
N VAL A 7 -7.93 8.77 -0.01
CA VAL A 7 -7.36 9.87 -0.83
C VAL A 7 -6.03 9.47 -1.45
N LYS A 8 -5.21 8.69 -0.74
CA LYS A 8 -3.95 8.13 -1.26
C LYS A 8 -4.13 7.28 -2.52
N ALA A 9 -5.27 6.59 -2.66
CA ALA A 9 -5.54 5.74 -3.81
C ALA A 9 -6.17 6.54 -4.97
N SER A 10 -7.12 7.43 -4.68
CA SER A 10 -7.80 8.24 -5.72
C SER A 10 -6.94 9.40 -6.24
N PHE A 11 -6.12 10.01 -5.38
CA PHE A 11 -5.31 11.20 -5.67
C PHE A 11 -3.87 11.03 -5.16
N PRO A 12 -3.11 10.04 -5.69
CA PRO A 12 -1.78 9.68 -5.18
C PRO A 12 -0.75 10.81 -5.27
N ILE A 13 -0.80 11.66 -6.31
CA ILE A 13 0.13 12.77 -6.48
C ILE A 13 -0.15 13.84 -5.42
N ILE A 14 -1.42 14.23 -5.26
CA ILE A 14 -1.81 15.23 -4.26
C ILE A 14 -1.49 14.74 -2.84
N PHE A 15 -1.79 13.48 -2.54
CA PHE A 15 -1.41 12.86 -1.26
C PHE A 15 0.10 12.85 -1.04
N ALA A 16 0.91 12.62 -2.08
CA ALA A 16 2.36 12.67 -1.98
C ALA A 16 2.90 14.10 -1.76
N LEU A 17 2.20 15.12 -2.26
CA LEU A 17 2.53 16.54 -2.10
C LEU A 17 2.04 17.14 -0.77
N SER A 18 1.05 16.53 -0.11
CA SER A 18 0.54 16.98 1.19
C SER A 18 1.64 17.01 2.25
N LEU A 19 1.69 18.10 3.03
CA LEU A 19 2.56 18.21 4.20
C LEU A 19 2.08 17.36 5.37
N CYS A 20 0.76 17.19 5.51
CA CYS A 20 0.15 16.40 6.57
C CYS A 20 -0.50 15.15 5.97
N LYS A 21 -0.03 13.96 6.36
CA LYS A 21 -0.53 12.67 5.85
C LYS A 21 -1.36 11.89 6.89
N GLU A 22 -1.23 12.27 8.15
CA GLU A 22 -1.86 11.60 9.29
C GLU A 22 -2.84 12.52 10.04
N GLY A 23 -3.11 13.72 9.49
CA GLY A 23 -4.04 14.68 10.08
C GLY A 23 -5.50 14.22 10.00
N CYS A 24 -6.31 14.74 10.91
CA CYS A 24 -7.76 14.61 10.86
C CYS A 24 -8.36 15.65 9.91
N ILE A 25 -9.61 15.47 9.48
CA ILE A 25 -10.27 16.42 8.56
C ILE A 25 -10.28 17.85 9.12
N ALA A 26 -10.36 18.00 10.44
CA ALA A 26 -10.33 19.30 11.11
C ALA A 26 -9.00 20.06 10.91
N ASP A 27 -7.91 19.37 10.58
CA ASP A 27 -6.60 19.99 10.34
C ASP A 27 -6.46 20.55 8.91
N PHE A 28 -7.38 20.20 8.00
CA PHE A 28 -7.32 20.54 6.57
C PHE A 28 -8.31 21.63 6.17
N GLY A 29 -8.74 22.48 7.11
CA GLY A 29 -9.64 23.57 6.80
C GLY A 29 -10.08 24.35 8.02
N GLN A 30 -10.88 25.38 7.75
CA GLN A 30 -11.36 26.32 8.75
C GLN A 30 -12.85 26.63 8.52
N TRP A 31 -13.54 26.99 9.60
CA TRP A 31 -14.92 27.43 9.53
C TRP A 31 -14.99 28.94 9.28
N HIS A 32 -15.55 29.33 8.15
CA HIS A 32 -15.90 30.72 7.84
C HIS A 32 -17.40 30.85 7.66
N ASP A 33 -18.05 31.72 8.43
CA ASP A 33 -19.50 32.01 8.32
C ASP A 33 -20.40 30.78 8.18
N LYS A 34 -20.13 29.75 9.00
CA LYS A 34 -20.84 28.44 9.03
C LYS A 34 -20.63 27.55 7.81
N LYS A 35 -19.69 27.88 6.92
CA LYS A 35 -19.23 27.01 5.83
C LYS A 35 -17.83 26.50 6.13
N TRP A 36 -17.59 25.22 5.84
CA TRP A 36 -16.25 24.66 5.86
C TRP A 36 -15.49 25.12 4.62
N VAL A 37 -14.30 25.67 4.84
CA VAL A 37 -13.37 26.05 3.77
C VAL A 37 -12.15 25.16 3.89
N TRP A 38 -11.85 24.41 2.84
CA TRP A 38 -10.67 23.55 2.78
C TRP A 38 -9.39 24.39 2.67
N ASP A 39 -8.43 24.10 3.54
CA ASP A 39 -7.10 24.71 3.54
C ASP A 39 -6.08 23.57 3.60
N MET A 40 -5.49 23.26 2.45
CA MET A 40 -4.59 22.12 2.30
C MET A 40 -3.20 22.61 1.93
N SER A 41 -2.27 22.42 2.85
CA SER A 41 -0.89 22.82 2.65
C SER A 41 -0.11 21.77 1.87
N LEU A 42 0.29 22.13 0.64
CA LEU A 42 1.18 21.33 -0.19
C LEU A 42 2.63 21.79 -0.02
N ARG A 43 3.57 20.85 -0.10
CA ARG A 43 5.03 21.15 0.00
C ARG A 43 5.55 22.05 -1.13
N ARG A 44 4.85 22.04 -2.28
CA ARG A 44 5.08 22.88 -3.45
C ARG A 44 3.78 23.01 -4.24
N GLN A 45 3.72 24.00 -5.12
CA GLN A 45 2.63 24.09 -6.10
C GLN A 45 2.64 22.88 -7.04
N PRO A 46 1.46 22.35 -7.43
CA PRO A 46 1.37 21.31 -8.45
C PRO A 46 1.92 21.83 -9.79
N PHE A 47 2.62 20.98 -10.53
CA PHE A 47 3.02 21.30 -11.90
C PHE A 47 1.85 21.15 -12.87
N ASP A 48 1.96 21.69 -14.09
CA ASP A 48 0.89 21.68 -15.09
C ASP A 48 0.30 20.28 -15.35
N TRP A 49 1.15 19.24 -15.37
CA TRP A 49 0.69 17.86 -15.56
C TRP A 49 0.00 17.25 -14.32
N GLU A 50 0.22 17.82 -13.13
CA GLU A 50 -0.42 17.41 -11.86
C GLU A 50 -1.73 18.19 -11.61
N MET A 51 -1.90 19.35 -12.26
CA MET A 51 -3.06 20.24 -12.09
C MET A 51 -4.39 19.58 -12.41
N ASN A 52 -4.44 18.64 -13.35
CA ASN A 52 -5.67 17.89 -13.63
C ASN A 52 -6.13 17.09 -12.39
N GLN A 53 -5.21 16.39 -11.73
CA GLN A 53 -5.52 15.64 -10.51
C GLN A 53 -5.87 16.58 -9.35
N TRP A 54 -5.21 17.74 -9.25
CA TRP A 54 -5.52 18.78 -8.27
C TRP A 54 -6.94 19.34 -8.44
N ASN A 55 -7.34 19.69 -9.66
CA ASN A 55 -8.67 20.23 -9.95
C ASN A 55 -9.77 19.20 -9.68
N CYS A 56 -9.55 17.93 -10.07
CA CYS A 56 -10.47 16.85 -9.72
C CYS A 56 -10.61 16.69 -8.21
N PHE A 57 -9.49 16.76 -7.48
CA PHE A 57 -9.47 16.67 -6.03
C PHE A 57 -10.24 17.83 -5.37
N LEU A 58 -9.99 19.08 -5.78
CA LEU A 58 -10.71 20.24 -5.27
C LEU A 58 -12.22 20.11 -5.48
N LYS A 59 -12.64 19.72 -6.70
CA LYS A 59 -14.05 19.49 -7.02
C LYS A 59 -14.67 18.41 -6.11
N CYS A 60 -13.95 17.32 -5.86
CA CYS A 60 -14.41 16.30 -4.92
C CYS A 60 -14.54 16.85 -3.49
N THR A 61 -13.58 17.66 -3.02
CA THR A 61 -13.65 18.26 -1.67
C THR A 61 -14.80 19.26 -1.54
N GLU A 62 -15.14 20.01 -2.60
CA GLU A 62 -16.29 20.92 -2.60
C GLU A 62 -17.63 20.19 -2.51
N CYS A 63 -17.72 18.96 -3.04
CA CYS A 63 -18.91 18.12 -2.91
C CYS A 63 -19.10 17.58 -1.48
N VAL A 64 -18.07 17.61 -0.62
CA VAL A 64 -18.16 17.11 0.77
C VAL A 64 -18.73 18.18 1.68
N VAL A 65 -19.91 17.91 2.26
CA VAL A 65 -20.56 18.79 3.23
C VAL A 65 -20.22 18.34 4.65
N ILE A 66 -19.33 19.08 5.32
CA ILE A 66 -19.02 18.86 6.74
C ILE A 66 -20.11 19.51 7.60
N ARG A 67 -20.58 18.79 8.62
CA ARG A 67 -21.65 19.24 9.52
C ARG A 67 -21.13 19.33 10.96
N ARG A 68 -21.10 20.54 11.51
CA ARG A 68 -20.57 20.81 12.87
C ARG A 68 -21.41 20.21 14.00
N SER A 69 -22.71 20.01 13.77
CA SER A 69 -23.65 19.54 14.77
C SER A 69 -23.75 18.02 14.86
N ILE A 70 -23.03 17.28 14.03
CA ILE A 70 -23.04 15.83 13.99
C ILE A 70 -21.68 15.35 14.49
N ASN A 71 -21.70 14.47 15.50
CA ASN A 71 -20.49 13.82 15.98
C ASN A 71 -20.04 12.76 14.97
N ASP A 72 -18.73 12.53 14.88
CA ASP A 72 -18.18 11.46 14.06
C ASP A 72 -18.72 10.11 14.51
N THR A 73 -19.17 9.30 13.55
CA THR A 73 -19.62 7.92 13.76
C THR A 73 -18.63 6.95 13.15
N MET A 74 -18.48 5.79 13.78
CA MET A 74 -17.74 4.68 13.21
C MET A 74 -18.70 3.79 12.43
N ASP A 75 -18.60 3.83 11.10
CA ASP A 75 -19.43 3.00 10.23
C ASP A 75 -18.66 1.74 9.79
N TRP A 76 -19.37 0.61 9.75
CA TRP A 76 -18.81 -0.65 9.29
C TRP A 76 -18.77 -0.73 7.76
N CYS A 77 -17.57 -0.58 7.19
CA CYS A 77 -17.36 -0.48 5.74
C CYS A 77 -17.72 -1.73 4.92
N PHE A 78 -17.99 -2.88 5.56
CA PHE A 78 -18.34 -4.13 4.88
C PHE A 78 -19.85 -4.38 4.80
N THR A 79 -20.65 -3.37 5.12
CA THR A 79 -22.12 -3.40 5.00
C THR A 79 -22.65 -2.08 4.49
N LEU A 80 -23.66 -2.12 3.62
CA LEU A 80 -24.27 -0.90 3.04
C LEU A 80 -24.98 -0.03 4.09
N ASN A 81 -25.45 -0.62 5.19
CA ASN A 81 -26.11 0.09 6.28
C ASN A 81 -25.13 0.59 7.36
N GLY A 82 -23.82 0.32 7.20
CA GLY A 82 -22.80 0.71 8.18
C GLY A 82 -22.86 -0.03 9.52
N ILE A 83 -23.70 -1.07 9.65
CA ILE A 83 -23.88 -1.79 10.93
C ILE A 83 -22.97 -3.00 10.98
N PHE A 84 -22.17 -3.09 12.04
CA PHE A 84 -21.35 -4.27 12.31
C PHE A 84 -22.21 -5.52 12.49
N SER A 85 -21.79 -6.62 11.87
CA SER A 85 -22.33 -7.95 12.15
C SER A 85 -21.23 -8.99 12.14
N VAL A 86 -21.40 -10.04 12.96
CA VAL A 86 -20.43 -11.15 13.02
C VAL A 86 -20.29 -11.82 11.63
N SER A 87 -21.38 -11.90 10.87
CA SER A 87 -21.36 -12.45 9.51
C SER A 87 -20.55 -11.60 8.54
N SER A 88 -20.75 -10.28 8.52
CA SER A 88 -19.99 -9.39 7.65
C SER A 88 -18.52 -9.29 8.06
N PHE A 89 -18.21 -9.33 9.35
CA PHE A 89 -16.85 -9.47 9.86
C PHE A 89 -16.18 -10.77 9.42
N ARG A 90 -16.91 -11.90 9.51
CA ARG A 90 -16.40 -13.19 9.06
C ARG A 90 -16.15 -13.18 7.55
N CYS A 91 -17.08 -12.67 6.75
CA CYS A 91 -16.89 -12.52 5.30
C CYS A 91 -15.70 -11.60 4.98
N ALA A 92 -15.57 -10.45 5.66
CA ALA A 92 -14.45 -9.54 5.48
C ALA A 92 -13.10 -10.20 5.83
N ILE A 93 -13.05 -11.00 6.90
CA ILE A 93 -11.88 -11.80 7.23
C ILE A 93 -11.65 -12.89 6.20
N GLU A 94 -12.67 -13.60 5.74
CA GLU A 94 -12.53 -14.63 4.71
C GLU A 94 -11.99 -14.02 3.42
N ASP A 95 -12.49 -12.87 2.97
CA ASP A 95 -11.99 -12.14 1.81
C ASP A 95 -10.57 -11.61 2.03
N PHE A 96 -10.26 -11.06 3.21
CA PHE A 96 -8.90 -10.64 3.55
C PHE A 96 -7.94 -11.83 3.66
N GLN A 97 -8.42 -12.97 4.15
CA GLN A 97 -7.68 -14.22 4.24
C GLN A 97 -7.61 -14.93 2.90
N ILE A 98 -8.53 -14.69 1.96
CA ILE A 98 -8.48 -15.13 0.56
C ILE A 98 -7.49 -14.25 -0.18
N PHE A 99 -7.46 -12.94 0.05
CA PHE A 99 -6.46 -12.03 -0.51
C PHE A 99 -5.08 -12.35 0.04
N LYS A 100 -4.97 -12.43 1.38
CA LYS A 100 -3.76 -12.91 2.05
C LYS A 100 -3.45 -14.33 1.58
N ALA A 101 -4.40 -15.25 1.38
CA ALA A 101 -4.15 -16.58 0.83
C ALA A 101 -3.74 -16.58 -0.63
N MET A 102 -4.23 -15.68 -1.46
CA MET A 102 -3.79 -15.58 -2.84
C MET A 102 -2.31 -15.15 -2.87
N PHE A 103 -1.89 -14.37 -1.88
CA PHE A 103 -0.50 -13.97 -1.65
C PHE A 103 0.27 -14.83 -0.61
N SER A 104 -0.35 -15.80 0.09
CA SER A 104 0.26 -16.57 1.22
C SER A 104 -0.16 -18.04 1.32
N LYS A 105 -1.10 -18.50 0.51
CA LYS A 105 -1.52 -19.89 0.33
C LYS A 105 -1.39 -20.18 -1.19
N HIS A 106 -0.25 -20.66 -1.66
CA HIS A 106 0.27 -21.94 -1.23
C HIS A 106 1.80 -21.97 -1.21
N PRO A 107 2.37 -22.14 -0.02
CA PRO A 107 3.43 -23.14 0.12
C PRO A 107 2.95 -24.44 0.77
N TRP A 108 1.92 -24.36 1.63
CA TRP A 108 1.68 -25.36 2.69
C TRP A 108 0.49 -26.32 2.44
N LYS A 109 0.14 -26.60 1.17
CA LYS A 109 -0.46 -27.90 0.82
C LYS A 109 0.73 -28.77 0.45
N ARG A 110 0.82 -30.03 0.93
CA ARG A 110 1.87 -31.04 0.70
C ARG A 110 2.26 -31.25 -0.79
N ILE A 111 2.76 -30.22 -1.47
CA ILE A 111 3.13 -30.18 -2.88
C ILE A 111 4.65 -30.28 -2.99
N CYS A 112 5.40 -29.88 -1.96
CA CYS A 112 6.85 -29.95 -1.94
C CYS A 112 7.39 -30.38 -0.56
N PRO A 113 8.63 -30.92 -0.50
CA PRO A 113 9.28 -31.25 0.77
C PRO A 113 9.44 -30.01 1.68
N ALA A 114 9.37 -30.19 2.99
CA ALA A 114 9.46 -29.11 3.99
C ALA A 114 10.68 -28.16 3.79
N LYS A 115 11.80 -28.68 3.26
CA LYS A 115 12.98 -27.86 2.93
C LYS A 115 12.70 -26.81 1.85
N VAL A 116 11.93 -27.17 0.82
CA VAL A 116 11.52 -26.27 -0.28
C VAL A 116 10.52 -25.24 0.22
N GLU A 117 9.68 -25.65 1.16
CA GLU A 117 8.66 -24.81 1.80
C GLU A 117 9.27 -23.68 2.64
N VAL A 118 10.22 -24.03 3.51
CA VAL A 118 10.98 -23.06 4.31
C VAL A 118 11.78 -22.11 3.41
N PHE A 119 12.37 -22.65 2.34
CA PHE A 119 13.11 -21.86 1.35
C PHE A 119 12.21 -20.82 0.64
N LEU A 120 11.03 -21.22 0.17
CA LEU A 120 10.07 -20.31 -0.48
C LEU A 120 9.56 -19.25 0.49
N TRP A 121 9.28 -19.61 1.74
CA TRP A 121 8.88 -18.65 2.76
C TRP A 121 9.96 -17.60 3.04
N GLN A 122 11.22 -18.01 3.14
CA GLN A 122 12.35 -17.09 3.30
C GLN A 122 12.49 -16.14 2.11
N LEU A 123 12.32 -16.66 0.89
CA LEU A 123 12.39 -15.89 -0.36
C LEU A 123 11.27 -14.85 -0.44
N LEU A 124 10.02 -15.24 -0.23
CA LEU A 124 8.85 -14.34 -0.28
C LEU A 124 8.86 -13.31 0.86
N SER A 125 9.42 -13.66 2.01
CA SER A 125 9.54 -12.75 3.14
C SER A 125 10.71 -11.76 3.00
N GLY A 126 11.51 -11.85 1.93
CA GLY A 126 12.73 -11.06 1.76
C GLY A 126 13.80 -11.36 2.82
N LYS A 127 13.72 -12.53 3.45
CA LYS A 127 14.62 -12.99 4.53
C LYS A 127 15.71 -13.92 4.02
N PHE A 128 15.78 -14.14 2.71
CA PHE A 128 16.82 -14.95 2.12
C PHE A 128 18.15 -14.18 2.09
N LEU A 129 19.21 -14.81 2.57
CA LEU A 129 20.54 -14.20 2.66
C LEU A 129 21.21 -14.20 1.28
N LEU A 130 20.80 -13.26 0.42
CA LEU A 130 21.49 -12.93 -0.84
C LEU A 130 22.18 -11.58 -0.71
N GLY A 131 23.07 -11.28 -1.67
CA GLY A 131 24.11 -10.25 -1.57
C GLY A 131 23.65 -8.89 -1.01
N ASP A 132 22.45 -8.45 -1.34
CA ASP A 132 21.84 -7.21 -0.84
C ASP A 132 21.51 -7.24 0.67
N VAL A 133 21.03 -8.38 1.18
CA VAL A 133 20.78 -8.60 2.61
C VAL A 133 22.11 -8.77 3.36
N LEU A 134 23.06 -9.50 2.77
CA LEU A 134 24.39 -9.73 3.37
C LEU A 134 25.23 -8.45 3.45
N GLN A 135 25.12 -7.58 2.44
CA GLN A 135 25.76 -6.26 2.45
C GLN A 135 25.19 -5.36 3.55
N LYS A 136 23.88 -5.43 3.81
CA LYS A 136 23.25 -4.73 4.96
C LYS A 136 23.77 -5.21 6.32
N PHE A 137 24.23 -6.47 6.40
CA PHE A 137 24.87 -7.03 7.59
C PHE A 137 26.39 -6.81 7.63
N GLY A 138 26.96 -6.04 6.69
CA GLY A 138 28.39 -5.73 6.66
C GLY A 138 29.28 -6.91 6.21
N LEU A 139 28.68 -7.96 5.65
CA LEU A 139 29.41 -9.10 5.11
C LEU A 139 29.80 -8.77 3.66
N GLY A 140 31.06 -8.42 3.44
CA GLY A 140 31.61 -8.08 2.13
C GLY A 140 31.57 -9.27 1.18
N MET A 141 30.62 -9.28 0.26
CA MET A 141 30.49 -10.32 -0.76
C MET A 141 30.37 -9.70 -2.15
N ASP A 142 30.88 -10.44 -3.13
CA ASP A 142 30.76 -10.12 -4.55
C ASP A 142 29.28 -10.12 -4.97
N LEU A 143 28.75 -8.94 -5.35
CA LEU A 143 27.37 -8.71 -5.76
C LEU A 143 27.08 -9.20 -7.18
N ASN A 144 28.03 -9.92 -7.78
CA ASN A 144 27.91 -10.41 -9.14
C ASN A 144 27.18 -11.75 -9.15
N CYS A 145 26.24 -11.90 -10.09
CA CYS A 145 25.51 -13.15 -10.25
C CYS A 145 26.48 -14.25 -10.66
N LYS A 146 26.60 -15.32 -9.89
CA LYS A 146 27.53 -16.41 -10.23
C LYS A 146 27.14 -17.18 -11.50
N LEU A 147 25.91 -16.99 -11.99
CA LEU A 147 25.41 -17.60 -13.22
C LEU A 147 25.66 -16.71 -14.45
N CYS A 148 25.26 -15.43 -14.40
CA CYS A 148 25.34 -14.52 -15.56
C CYS A 148 26.38 -13.41 -15.44
N LYS A 149 27.10 -13.32 -14.31
CA LYS A 149 28.12 -12.31 -13.98
C LYS A 149 27.65 -10.86 -14.00
N ASN A 150 26.35 -10.62 -13.82
CA ASN A 150 25.81 -9.26 -13.74
C ASN A 150 25.94 -8.66 -12.32
N ASP A 151 26.25 -7.37 -12.22
CA ASP A 151 26.79 -6.72 -11.00
C ASP A 151 25.72 -6.25 -9.98
N ASN A 152 24.45 -6.65 -10.17
CA ASN A 152 23.35 -6.29 -9.27
C ASN A 152 22.51 -7.52 -8.90
N VAL A 153 23.02 -8.32 -7.97
CA VAL A 153 22.30 -9.48 -7.42
C VAL A 153 21.34 -9.06 -6.32
N THR A 154 20.05 -9.05 -6.66
CA THR A 154 18.94 -9.12 -5.69
C THR A 154 18.35 -10.52 -5.69
N ILE A 155 17.66 -10.90 -4.61
CA ILE A 155 16.84 -12.13 -4.52
C ILE A 155 15.98 -12.31 -5.79
N ASN A 156 15.22 -11.28 -6.16
CA ASN A 156 14.36 -11.32 -7.36
C ASN A 156 15.18 -11.51 -8.65
N TYR A 157 16.38 -10.91 -8.73
CA TYR A 157 17.21 -11.03 -9.92
C TYR A 157 17.71 -12.47 -10.10
N VAL A 158 18.21 -13.13 -9.05
CA VAL A 158 18.73 -14.50 -9.15
C VAL A 158 17.62 -15.50 -9.44
N PHE A 159 16.46 -15.39 -8.81
CA PHE A 159 15.41 -16.40 -8.93
C PHE A 159 14.42 -16.18 -10.08
N LEU A 160 14.18 -14.93 -10.48
CA LEU A 160 13.13 -14.60 -11.45
C LEU A 160 13.67 -13.99 -12.75
N LEU A 161 14.74 -13.18 -12.67
CA LEU A 161 15.20 -12.37 -13.81
C LEU A 161 16.48 -12.88 -14.47
N CYS A 162 17.26 -13.74 -13.81
CA CYS A 162 18.52 -14.24 -14.35
C CYS A 162 18.22 -15.24 -15.49
N PRO A 163 18.71 -15.00 -16.72
CA PRO A 163 18.40 -15.84 -17.88
C PRO A 163 18.89 -17.29 -17.79
N TRP A 164 19.82 -17.56 -16.88
CA TRP A 164 20.47 -18.87 -16.71
C TRP A 164 19.85 -19.71 -15.60
N THR A 165 19.08 -19.10 -14.70
CA THR A 165 18.48 -19.80 -13.55
C THR A 165 17.50 -20.89 -13.98
N TRP A 166 16.77 -20.67 -15.07
CA TRP A 166 15.79 -21.62 -15.61
C TRP A 166 16.39 -22.67 -16.56
N LYS A 167 17.72 -22.61 -16.79
CA LYS A 167 18.45 -23.53 -17.67
C LYS A 167 19.28 -24.56 -16.91
N LEU A 168 19.26 -24.51 -15.58
CA LEU A 168 19.85 -25.49 -14.66
C LEU A 168 18.85 -26.61 -14.37
#